data_AF-X1PCF1-F1
#
_entry.id   AF-X1PCF1-F1
#
_cell.length_a   1.000
_cell.length_b   1.000
_cell.length_c   1.000
_cell.angle_alpha   90.00
_cell.angle_beta   90.00
_cell.angle_gamma   90.00
#
_symmetry.space_group_name_H-M   'P 1'
#
loop_
_entity.id
_entity.type
_entity.pdbx_description
1 polymer ?
#
loop_
_entity_poly.entity_id
_entity_poly.type
_entity_poly.pdbx_seq_one_letter_code
_entity_poly.pdbx_strand_id
1 'polypeptide(L)'
;AVVDETTFTITRQTVDPEFIYNVRTLTPYPKYIAVRYEGDIDAFTQAPEFNNLTYTGNLGPYKFVEWVRNDKFVLARNPEYYLGKDVGAPYFENYIVKIFGTPATVHAALEAGDITYTGIDPDKVGKFKKMDWINIHTVPTSGYLLMAYNFRDNGWEGLKQKEVRQALSMAVSKEMLIDQVLYGFGEPAFSFIPKPSPWYVDEGIAKYGVAPLLDKEKAKEMMLEAGYAIKKADGSIEVTDREGKPLKLSLVTNSG
;
A
#
# COMPACT_ATOMS: atom_id res chain seq x y z
N ALA A 1 10.61 -19.29 26.16
CA ALA A 1 10.44 -20.51 26.96
C ALA A 1 8.97 -20.71 27.27
N VAL A 2 8.47 -21.94 27.13
CA VAL A 2 7.11 -22.29 27.58
C VAL A 2 7.12 -22.40 29.11
N VAL A 3 6.13 -21.79 29.76
CA VAL A 3 5.96 -21.85 31.23
C VAL A 3 4.90 -22.90 31.57
N ASP A 4 3.76 -22.84 30.89
CA ASP A 4 2.66 -23.82 30.98
C ASP A 4 1.86 -23.86 29.65
N GLU A 5 0.67 -24.49 29.65
CA GLU A 5 -0.18 -24.65 28.45
C GLU A 5 -0.65 -23.33 27.83
N THR A 6 -0.76 -22.27 28.63
CA THR A 6 -1.28 -20.96 28.20
C THR A 6 -0.28 -19.82 28.40
N THR A 7 0.84 -20.08 29.06
CA THR A 7 1.85 -19.09 29.43
C THR A 7 3.19 -19.40 28.78
N PHE A 8 3.77 -18.39 28.14
CA PHE A 8 5.14 -18.45 27.62
C PHE A 8 5.85 -17.11 27.85
N THR A 9 7.17 -17.18 27.92
CA THR A 9 8.05 -16.02 28.07
C THR A 9 8.90 -15.86 26.83
N ILE A 10 8.92 -14.66 26.24
CA ILE A 10 9.89 -14.27 25.21
C ILE A 10 10.89 -13.31 25.84
N THR A 11 12.15 -13.73 25.93
CA THR A 11 13.25 -12.88 26.40
C THR A 11 14.05 -12.39 25.19
N ARG A 12 14.21 -11.07 25.08
CA ARG A 12 15.03 -10.45 24.04
C ARG A 12 16.40 -10.08 24.58
N GLN A 13 17.40 -10.11 23.71
CA GLN A 13 18.76 -9.69 24.05
C GLN A 13 18.88 -8.16 24.19
N THR A 14 18.02 -7.41 23.49
CA THR A 14 17.98 -5.96 23.49
C THR A 14 16.55 -5.46 23.63
N VAL A 15 16.41 -4.22 24.12
CA VAL A 15 15.13 -3.51 24.14
C VAL A 15 14.69 -3.22 22.71
N ASP A 16 13.44 -3.57 22.39
CA ASP A 16 12.80 -3.23 21.13
C ASP A 16 11.35 -2.82 21.40
N PRO A 17 11.05 -1.50 21.35
CA PRO A 17 9.71 -0.97 21.56
C PRO A 17 8.67 -1.49 20.54
N GLU A 18 9.08 -1.91 19.35
CA GLU A 18 8.17 -2.40 18.30
C GLU A 18 7.75 -3.85 18.52
N PHE A 19 8.41 -4.56 19.43
CA PHE A 19 8.17 -5.98 19.67
C PHE A 19 6.69 -6.29 19.97
N ILE A 20 5.99 -5.40 20.69
CA ILE A 20 4.58 -5.61 21.02
C ILE A 20 3.68 -5.66 19.78
N TYR A 21 4.03 -4.90 18.72
CA TYR A 21 3.31 -4.95 17.44
C TYR A 21 3.61 -6.24 16.69
N ASN A 22 4.86 -6.72 16.75
CA ASN A 22 5.26 -7.98 16.13
C ASN A 22 4.60 -9.20 16.80
N VAL A 23 4.45 -9.19 18.13
CA VAL A 23 3.77 -10.27 18.86
C VAL A 23 2.32 -10.41 18.41
N ARG A 24 1.63 -9.29 18.12
CA ARG A 24 0.25 -9.30 17.62
C ARG A 24 0.11 -9.92 16.23
N THR A 25 1.16 -9.90 15.42
CA THR A 25 1.17 -10.46 14.06
C THR A 25 1.68 -11.90 13.99
N LEU A 26 2.07 -12.50 15.13
CA LEU A 26 2.48 -13.89 15.15
C LEU A 26 1.33 -14.80 14.75
N THR A 27 1.54 -15.57 13.69
CA THR A 27 0.61 -16.61 13.26
C THR A 27 1.09 -17.94 13.83
N PRO A 28 0.42 -18.50 14.85
CA PRO A 28 0.85 -19.76 15.44
C PRO A 28 0.65 -20.91 14.45
N TYR A 29 1.64 -21.79 14.37
CA TYR A 29 1.54 -23.04 13.63
C TYR A 29 1.33 -24.21 14.59
N PRO A 30 0.61 -25.27 14.18
CA PRO A 30 0.48 -26.46 15.00
C PRO A 30 1.86 -27.09 15.19
N LYS A 31 2.22 -27.35 16.45
CA LYS A 31 3.52 -27.89 16.83
C LYS A 31 3.88 -29.16 16.04
N TYR A 32 2.91 -30.05 15.82
CA TYR A 32 3.14 -31.33 15.11
C TYR A 32 3.53 -31.17 13.63
N ILE A 33 3.24 -30.01 13.01
CA ILE A 33 3.72 -29.64 11.67
C ILE A 33 5.10 -29.01 11.81
N ALA A 34 5.23 -27.98 12.66
CA ALA A 34 6.46 -27.19 12.79
C ALA A 34 7.70 -28.02 13.19
N VAL A 35 7.55 -28.98 14.12
CA VAL A 35 8.68 -29.80 14.58
C VAL A 35 9.25 -30.72 13.49
N ARG A 36 8.52 -31.01 12.42
CA ARG A 36 9.01 -31.83 11.30
C ARG A 36 10.10 -31.12 10.50
N TYR A 37 10.17 -29.79 10.59
CA TYR A 37 11.05 -28.91 9.83
C TYR A 37 11.92 -28.05 10.75
N GLU A 38 12.13 -28.49 11.98
CA GLU A 38 12.90 -27.72 12.97
C GLU A 38 14.33 -27.49 12.48
N GLY A 39 14.75 -26.21 12.46
CA GLY A 39 16.06 -25.81 11.97
C GLY A 39 16.17 -25.63 10.45
N ASP A 40 15.12 -25.94 9.67
CA ASP A 40 15.09 -25.81 8.22
C ASP A 40 13.88 -24.99 7.76
N ILE A 41 14.08 -23.66 7.69
CA ILE A 41 13.04 -22.69 7.33
C ILE A 41 12.61 -22.88 5.87
N ASP A 42 13.54 -23.19 4.97
CA ASP A 42 13.24 -23.36 3.55
C ASP A 42 12.34 -24.58 3.35
N ALA A 43 12.67 -25.71 3.98
CA ALA A 43 11.80 -26.89 3.96
C ALA A 43 10.43 -26.64 4.60
N PHE A 44 10.37 -25.89 5.70
CA PHE A 44 9.10 -25.51 6.34
C PHE A 44 8.20 -24.70 5.40
N THR A 45 8.76 -23.70 4.71
CA THR A 45 7.97 -22.85 3.78
C THR A 45 7.48 -23.60 2.54
N GLN A 46 8.10 -24.73 2.21
CA GLN A 46 7.72 -25.61 1.10
C GLN A 46 6.96 -26.86 1.55
N ALA A 47 6.55 -26.94 2.82
CA ALA A 47 5.92 -28.13 3.37
C ALA A 47 4.64 -28.52 2.59
N PRO A 48 4.43 -29.82 2.30
CA PRO A 48 3.24 -30.29 1.61
C PRO A 48 1.93 -29.87 2.30
N GLU A 49 1.95 -29.72 3.62
CA GLU A 49 0.81 -29.26 4.41
C GLU A 49 0.26 -27.91 3.93
N PHE A 50 1.14 -26.98 3.56
CA PHE A 50 0.77 -25.65 3.08
C PHE A 50 0.56 -25.66 1.56
N ASN A 51 1.48 -26.25 0.80
CA ASN A 51 1.44 -26.23 -0.66
C ASN A 51 0.26 -27.02 -1.24
N ASN A 52 -0.16 -28.10 -0.57
CA ASN A 52 -1.33 -28.89 -0.95
C ASN A 52 -2.58 -28.49 -0.17
N LEU A 53 -2.51 -27.44 0.67
CA LEU A 53 -3.63 -26.92 1.46
C LEU A 53 -4.30 -27.97 2.35
N THR A 54 -3.54 -28.98 2.84
CA THR A 54 -4.06 -29.95 3.81
C THR A 54 -4.08 -29.37 5.23
N TYR A 55 -3.28 -28.33 5.49
CA TYR A 55 -3.44 -27.42 6.61
C TYR A 55 -3.59 -25.98 6.09
N THR A 56 -4.72 -25.36 6.42
CA THR A 56 -5.09 -24.01 5.97
C THR A 56 -5.35 -23.05 7.12
N GLY A 57 -4.85 -23.41 8.31
CA GLY A 57 -5.10 -22.70 9.55
C GLY A 57 -6.25 -23.30 10.36
N ASN A 58 -6.10 -23.31 11.68
CA ASN A 58 -7.21 -23.32 12.62
C ASN A 58 -7.13 -22.02 13.43
N LEU A 59 -8.19 -21.64 14.14
CA LEU A 59 -8.36 -20.37 14.90
C LEU A 59 -9.00 -19.19 14.15
N GLY A 60 -9.10 -19.20 12.81
CA GLY A 60 -9.79 -18.14 12.06
C GLY A 60 -11.33 -18.22 12.09
N PRO A 61 -12.04 -17.16 11.67
CA PRO A 61 -13.51 -17.14 11.56
C PRO A 61 -14.07 -18.02 10.43
N TYR A 62 -13.25 -18.35 9.42
CA TYR A 62 -13.63 -19.25 8.32
C TYR A 62 -12.58 -20.34 8.12
N LYS A 63 -13.02 -21.52 7.66
CA LYS A 63 -12.23 -22.68 7.27
C LYS A 63 -12.17 -22.77 5.74
N PHE A 64 -11.02 -23.13 5.19
CA PHE A 64 -10.89 -23.36 3.75
C PHE A 64 -11.75 -24.55 3.30
N VAL A 65 -12.38 -24.41 2.13
CA VAL A 65 -13.19 -25.46 1.49
C VAL A 65 -12.58 -25.87 0.17
N GLU A 66 -12.39 -24.91 -0.73
CA GLU A 66 -11.97 -25.18 -2.11
C GLU A 66 -11.21 -23.99 -2.71
N TRP A 67 -10.24 -24.29 -3.58
CA TRP A 67 -9.66 -23.34 -4.49
C TRP A 67 -9.82 -23.83 -5.93
N VAL A 68 -10.61 -23.10 -6.71
CA VAL A 68 -10.66 -23.25 -8.16
C VAL A 68 -9.68 -22.24 -8.75
N ARG A 69 -8.56 -22.73 -9.29
CA ARG A 69 -7.47 -21.88 -9.81
C ARG A 69 -8.01 -20.89 -10.84
N ASN A 70 -7.62 -19.61 -10.69
CA ASN A 70 -8.04 -18.49 -11.52
C ASN A 70 -9.55 -18.17 -11.54
N ASP A 71 -10.35 -18.79 -10.66
CA ASP A 71 -11.79 -18.52 -10.53
C ASP A 71 -12.13 -18.02 -9.12
N LYS A 72 -12.03 -18.88 -8.11
CA LYS A 72 -12.49 -18.54 -6.76
C LYS A 72 -11.80 -19.31 -5.64
N PHE A 73 -11.76 -18.70 -4.47
CA PHE A 73 -11.49 -19.33 -3.18
C PHE A 73 -12.78 -19.38 -2.36
N VAL A 74 -13.12 -20.55 -1.84
CA VAL A 74 -14.33 -20.77 -1.02
C VAL A 74 -13.90 -21.08 0.41
N LEU A 75 -14.46 -20.33 1.35
CA LEU A 75 -14.30 -20.55 2.78
C LEU A 75 -15.67 -20.74 3.43
N ALA A 76 -15.80 -21.69 4.35
CA ALA A 76 -17.01 -21.92 5.15
C ALA A 76 -16.81 -21.42 6.58
N ARG A 77 -17.89 -20.99 7.23
CA ARG A 77 -17.86 -20.51 8.62
C ARG A 77 -17.18 -21.53 9.54
N ASN A 78 -16.33 -21.05 10.43
CA ASN A 78 -15.79 -21.85 11.52
C ASN A 78 -16.71 -21.78 12.75
N PRO A 79 -17.49 -22.84 13.07
CA PRO A 79 -18.34 -22.84 14.28
C PRO A 79 -17.53 -22.85 15.59
N GLU A 80 -16.24 -23.18 15.52
CA GLU A 80 -15.31 -23.24 16.67
C GLU A 80 -14.41 -22.00 16.73
N TYR A 81 -14.80 -20.91 16.07
CA TYR A 81 -14.03 -19.67 16.14
C TYR A 81 -14.00 -19.15 17.57
N TYR A 82 -12.80 -19.05 18.16
CA TYR A 82 -12.61 -18.79 19.58
C TYR A 82 -13.16 -17.44 20.05
N LEU A 83 -13.18 -16.41 19.19
CA LEU A 83 -13.83 -15.12 19.51
C LEU A 83 -15.30 -15.07 19.13
N GLY A 84 -15.82 -16.07 18.40
CA GLY A 84 -17.09 -15.95 17.69
C GLY A 84 -18.29 -15.70 18.61
N LYS A 85 -18.27 -16.28 19.82
CA LYS A 85 -19.31 -16.05 20.84
C LYS A 85 -19.28 -14.62 21.38
N ASP A 86 -18.09 -14.09 21.64
CA ASP A 86 -17.91 -12.77 22.24
C ASP A 86 -18.23 -11.64 21.25
N VAL A 87 -17.92 -11.86 19.96
CA VAL A 87 -18.15 -10.87 18.90
C VAL A 87 -19.44 -11.08 18.10
N GLY A 88 -20.19 -12.16 18.36
CA GLY A 88 -21.41 -12.50 17.63
C GLY A 88 -21.20 -12.75 16.12
N ALA A 89 -20.02 -13.22 15.72
CA ALA A 89 -19.58 -13.30 14.33
C ALA A 89 -18.76 -14.58 14.05
N PRO A 90 -18.57 -15.02 12.78
CA PRO A 90 -19.05 -14.38 11.56
C PRO A 90 -20.51 -14.72 11.20
N TYR A 91 -21.16 -13.80 10.49
CA TYR A 91 -22.59 -13.87 10.13
C TYR A 91 -22.90 -14.68 8.88
N PHE A 92 -21.94 -14.83 7.97
CA PHE A 92 -22.15 -15.52 6.70
C PHE A 92 -21.72 -16.98 6.79
N GLU A 93 -22.45 -17.87 6.13
CA GLU A 93 -22.11 -19.30 6.09
C GLU A 93 -20.89 -19.55 5.21
N ASN A 94 -20.76 -18.79 4.11
CA ASN A 94 -19.66 -18.88 3.17
C ASN A 94 -19.06 -17.49 2.92
N TYR A 95 -17.75 -17.45 2.75
CA TYR A 95 -17.00 -16.30 2.26
C TYR A 95 -16.26 -16.72 0.99
N ILE A 96 -16.62 -16.10 -0.13
CA ILE A 96 -16.12 -16.47 -1.45
C ILE A 96 -15.33 -15.29 -2.01
N VAL A 97 -14.06 -15.53 -2.32
CA VAL A 97 -13.20 -14.56 -3.02
C VAL A 97 -13.13 -14.97 -4.48
N LYS A 98 -13.84 -14.23 -5.34
CA LYS A 98 -13.74 -14.40 -6.80
C LYS A 98 -12.54 -13.62 -7.34
N ILE A 99 -11.86 -14.21 -8.31
CA ILE A 99 -10.68 -13.66 -8.97
C ILE A 99 -11.12 -13.14 -10.33
N PHE A 100 -10.76 -11.88 -10.63
CA PHE A 100 -11.05 -11.23 -11.89
C PHE A 100 -9.77 -10.69 -12.50
N GLY A 101 -9.66 -10.70 -13.82
CA GLY A 101 -8.44 -10.28 -14.52
C GLY A 101 -8.23 -8.77 -14.59
N THR A 102 -9.30 -7.96 -14.41
CA THR A 102 -9.23 -6.50 -14.51
C THR A 102 -10.18 -5.79 -13.54
N PRO A 103 -9.91 -4.54 -13.12
CA PRO A 103 -10.84 -3.73 -12.33
C PRO A 103 -12.22 -3.57 -13.01
N ALA A 104 -12.24 -3.39 -14.34
CA ALA A 104 -13.49 -3.29 -15.10
C ALA A 104 -14.37 -4.55 -14.95
N THR A 105 -13.76 -5.74 -14.99
CA THR A 105 -14.50 -7.00 -14.76
C THR A 105 -15.01 -7.14 -13.32
N VAL A 106 -14.26 -6.63 -12.33
CA VAL A 106 -14.71 -6.60 -10.93
C VAL A 106 -15.93 -5.70 -10.77
N HIS A 107 -15.89 -4.49 -11.35
CA HIS A 107 -17.00 -3.53 -11.29
C HIS A 107 -18.25 -4.06 -12.01
N ALA A 108 -18.09 -4.69 -13.17
CA ALA A 108 -19.21 -5.33 -13.86
C ALA A 108 -19.85 -6.45 -13.04
N ALA A 109 -19.02 -7.27 -12.36
CA ALA A 109 -19.52 -8.32 -11.47
C ALA A 109 -20.24 -7.74 -10.25
N LEU A 110 -19.75 -6.61 -9.70
CA LEU A 110 -20.48 -5.91 -8.65
C LEU A 110 -21.84 -5.48 -9.18
N GLU A 111 -21.90 -4.74 -10.29
CA GLU A 111 -23.14 -4.24 -10.93
C GLU A 111 -24.17 -5.34 -11.21
N ALA A 112 -23.72 -6.53 -11.60
CA ALA A 112 -24.56 -7.69 -11.85
C ALA A 112 -25.08 -8.38 -10.56
N GLY A 113 -24.53 -8.03 -9.39
CA GLY A 113 -24.81 -8.69 -8.12
C GLY A 113 -24.04 -10.00 -7.91
N ASP A 114 -23.04 -10.29 -8.75
CA ASP A 114 -22.22 -11.51 -8.68
C ASP A 114 -21.21 -11.49 -7.52
N ILE A 115 -20.91 -10.30 -7.01
CA ILE A 115 -20.14 -10.04 -5.80
C ILE A 115 -20.82 -8.97 -4.95
N THR A 116 -20.57 -8.98 -3.65
CA THR A 116 -21.22 -8.08 -2.69
C THR A 116 -20.29 -7.04 -2.07
N TYR A 117 -18.97 -7.17 -2.30
CA TYR A 117 -17.96 -6.31 -1.72
C TYR A 117 -16.75 -6.21 -2.65
N THR A 118 -16.29 -4.99 -2.91
CA THR A 118 -15.03 -4.70 -3.61
C THR A 118 -14.59 -3.26 -3.39
N GLY A 119 -13.35 -2.95 -3.76
CA GLY A 119 -12.89 -1.58 -3.94
C GLY A 119 -13.42 -0.99 -5.25
N ILE A 120 -13.69 0.32 -5.24
CA ILE A 120 -14.17 1.06 -6.40
C ILE A 120 -13.12 2.09 -6.79
N ASP A 121 -12.79 2.15 -8.08
CA ASP A 121 -11.86 3.16 -8.59
C ASP A 121 -12.48 4.56 -8.44
N PRO A 122 -11.70 5.58 -8.07
CA PRO A 122 -12.23 6.90 -7.73
C PRO A 122 -13.15 7.52 -8.81
N ASP A 123 -12.82 7.33 -10.08
CA ASP A 123 -13.58 7.84 -11.22
C ASP A 123 -14.94 7.14 -11.40
N LYS A 124 -15.09 5.93 -10.87
CA LYS A 124 -16.34 5.14 -10.93
C LYS A 124 -17.27 5.41 -9.77
N VAL A 125 -16.81 6.04 -8.68
CA VAL A 125 -17.63 6.27 -7.49
C VAL A 125 -18.94 6.99 -7.84
N GLY A 126 -18.89 8.01 -8.71
CA GLY A 126 -20.09 8.75 -9.14
C GLY A 126 -21.15 7.89 -9.85
N LYS A 127 -20.75 6.80 -10.53
CA LYS A 127 -21.65 5.83 -11.14
C LYS A 127 -22.31 4.97 -10.06
N PHE A 128 -21.50 4.36 -9.20
CA PHE A 128 -21.97 3.43 -8.17
C PHE A 128 -22.83 4.09 -7.09
N LYS A 129 -22.59 5.37 -6.76
CA LYS A 129 -23.43 6.15 -5.83
C LYS A 129 -24.89 6.27 -6.26
N LYS A 130 -25.19 6.08 -7.55
CA LYS A 130 -26.56 6.20 -8.10
C LYS A 130 -27.32 4.86 -8.04
N MET A 131 -26.70 3.79 -7.57
CA MET A 131 -27.33 2.48 -7.46
C MET A 131 -27.83 2.27 -6.03
N ASP A 132 -29.15 2.23 -5.83
CA ASP A 132 -29.77 2.23 -4.49
C ASP A 132 -29.41 1.04 -3.60
N TRP A 133 -28.92 -0.05 -4.20
CA TRP A 133 -28.52 -1.27 -3.49
C TRP A 133 -27.02 -1.33 -3.18
N ILE A 134 -26.24 -0.31 -3.56
CA ILE A 134 -24.80 -0.22 -3.28
C ILE A 134 -24.54 0.89 -2.26
N ASN A 135 -23.96 0.49 -1.13
CA ASN A 135 -23.43 1.43 -0.14
C ASN A 135 -21.94 1.67 -0.41
N ILE A 136 -21.54 2.94 -0.50
CA ILE A 136 -20.14 3.32 -0.66
C ILE A 136 -19.60 3.87 0.64
N HIS A 137 -18.51 3.26 1.09
CA HIS A 137 -17.78 3.67 2.27
C HIS A 137 -16.40 4.19 1.87
N THR A 138 -16.13 5.46 2.18
CA THR A 138 -14.78 6.03 2.07
C THR A 138 -14.05 5.79 3.37
N VAL A 139 -12.94 5.06 3.32
CA VAL A 139 -12.15 4.70 4.51
C VAL A 139 -10.74 5.26 4.35
N PRO A 140 -10.22 6.04 5.32
CA PRO A 140 -8.81 6.43 5.32
C PRO A 140 -7.91 5.19 5.33
N THR A 141 -6.88 5.20 4.49
CA THR A 141 -5.90 4.10 4.44
C THR A 141 -4.53 4.58 4.94
N SER A 142 -3.67 3.64 5.30
CA SER A 142 -2.26 3.91 5.58
C SER A 142 -1.41 4.05 4.32
N GLY A 143 -2.01 3.95 3.13
CA GLY A 143 -1.33 4.03 1.85
C GLY A 143 -1.00 5.46 1.44
N TYR A 144 0.07 5.61 0.66
CA TYR A 144 0.42 6.85 -0.03
C TYR A 144 0.97 6.53 -1.41
N LEU A 145 0.78 7.45 -2.36
CA LEU A 145 1.40 7.39 -3.67
C LEU A 145 2.71 8.17 -3.63
N LEU A 146 3.78 7.56 -4.11
CA LEU A 146 5.13 8.13 -4.10
C LEU A 146 5.75 8.08 -5.50
N MET A 147 6.30 9.20 -5.93
CA MET A 147 7.29 9.23 -7.00
C MET A 147 8.68 9.07 -6.39
N ALA A 148 9.22 7.85 -6.45
CA ALA A 148 10.54 7.56 -5.91
C ALA A 148 11.63 7.97 -6.90
N TYR A 149 12.69 8.58 -6.39
CA TYR A 149 13.85 8.98 -7.18
C TYR A 149 14.95 7.90 -7.12
N ASN A 150 15.54 7.54 -8.26
CA ASN A 150 16.64 6.58 -8.30
C ASN A 150 17.99 7.28 -8.05
N PHE A 151 18.59 7.05 -6.87
CA PHE A 151 19.90 7.63 -6.49
C PHE A 151 21.10 6.76 -6.86
N ARG A 152 20.88 5.58 -7.44
CA ARG A 152 21.95 4.67 -7.87
C ARG A 152 22.71 5.27 -9.06
N ASP A 153 23.84 4.66 -9.40
CA ASP A 153 24.69 5.15 -10.49
C ASP A 153 24.07 5.02 -11.88
N ASN A 154 23.04 4.18 -12.04
CA ASN A 154 22.22 4.14 -13.25
C ASN A 154 21.05 5.14 -13.25
N GLY A 155 20.92 5.96 -12.21
CA GLY A 155 19.98 7.08 -12.14
C GLY A 155 20.60 8.36 -12.70
N TRP A 156 19.75 9.34 -13.03
CA TRP A 156 20.22 10.66 -13.45
C TRP A 156 20.96 11.35 -12.28
N GLU A 157 22.19 11.81 -12.53
CA GLU A 157 23.07 12.38 -11.49
C GLU A 157 22.46 13.54 -10.71
N GLY A 158 21.60 14.36 -11.35
CA GLY A 158 20.92 15.48 -10.70
C GLY A 158 20.04 15.05 -9.53
N LEU A 159 19.49 13.83 -9.54
CA LEU A 159 18.66 13.31 -8.44
C LEU A 159 19.45 13.10 -7.14
N LYS A 160 20.79 13.02 -7.19
CA LYS A 160 21.64 12.94 -5.99
C LYS A 160 21.64 14.27 -5.23
N GLN A 161 21.41 15.40 -5.90
CA GLN A 161 21.35 16.73 -5.28
C GLN A 161 19.99 16.98 -4.61
N LYS A 162 20.00 17.47 -3.37
CA LYS A 162 18.77 17.68 -2.58
C LYS A 162 17.91 18.79 -3.20
N GLU A 163 18.55 19.84 -3.65
CA GLU A 163 17.96 21.05 -4.21
C GLU A 163 17.20 20.73 -5.49
N VAL A 164 17.76 19.86 -6.35
CA VAL A 164 17.07 19.33 -7.54
C VAL A 164 15.80 18.57 -7.15
N ARG A 165 15.85 17.72 -6.13
CA ARG A 165 14.64 16.98 -5.67
C ARG A 165 13.58 17.91 -5.08
N GLN A 166 14.00 18.95 -4.38
CA GLN A 166 13.10 19.98 -3.87
C GLN A 166 12.45 20.74 -5.02
N ALA A 167 13.21 21.18 -6.01
CA ALA A 167 12.70 21.84 -7.21
C ALA A 167 11.67 20.98 -7.97
N LEU A 168 11.98 19.70 -8.20
CA LEU A 168 11.04 18.75 -8.81
C LEU A 168 9.75 18.60 -7.98
N SER A 169 9.87 18.55 -6.65
CA SER A 169 8.71 18.45 -5.76
C SER A 169 7.88 19.74 -5.69
N MET A 170 8.50 20.90 -5.93
CA MET A 170 7.80 22.20 -6.05
C MET A 170 7.05 22.35 -7.38
N ALA A 171 7.44 21.61 -8.43
CA ALA A 171 6.86 21.76 -9.75
C ALA A 171 5.54 20.98 -9.94
N VAL A 172 5.29 19.98 -9.08
CA VAL A 172 4.13 19.06 -9.19
C VAL A 172 3.06 19.42 -8.16
N SER A 173 1.87 19.78 -8.64
CA SER A 173 0.73 20.09 -7.77
C SER A 173 0.08 18.82 -7.23
N LYS A 174 0.11 18.64 -5.90
CA LYS A 174 -0.59 17.54 -5.22
C LYS A 174 -2.11 17.72 -5.28
N GLU A 175 -2.60 18.94 -5.14
CA GLU A 175 -4.02 19.27 -5.23
C GLU A 175 -4.58 18.92 -6.61
N MET A 176 -3.90 19.33 -7.68
CA MET A 176 -4.31 18.98 -9.04
C MET A 176 -4.33 17.46 -9.26
N LEU A 177 -3.34 16.72 -8.75
CA LEU A 177 -3.34 15.25 -8.86
C LEU A 177 -4.52 14.64 -8.10
N ILE A 178 -4.83 15.13 -6.90
CA ILE A 178 -5.95 14.64 -6.11
C ILE A 178 -7.28 14.92 -6.82
N ASP A 179 -7.46 16.13 -7.33
CA ASP A 179 -8.72 16.53 -7.96
C ASP A 179 -8.93 15.88 -9.32
N GLN A 180 -7.90 15.88 -10.17
CA GLN A 180 -8.02 15.48 -11.58
C GLN A 180 -7.75 13.98 -11.80
N VAL A 181 -6.94 13.35 -10.95
CA VAL A 181 -6.58 11.92 -11.10
C VAL A 181 -7.29 11.07 -10.06
N LEU A 182 -7.36 11.52 -8.80
CA LEU A 182 -7.99 10.78 -7.71
C LEU A 182 -9.44 11.22 -7.46
N TYR A 183 -10.00 12.14 -8.25
CA TYR A 183 -11.40 12.60 -8.13
C TYR A 183 -11.78 13.03 -6.70
N GLY A 184 -10.83 13.65 -5.98
CA GLY A 184 -11.00 14.07 -4.59
C GLY A 184 -10.82 12.98 -3.54
N PHE A 185 -10.56 11.72 -3.93
CA PHE A 185 -10.30 10.60 -3.03
C PHE A 185 -8.82 10.50 -2.65
N GLY A 186 -8.35 11.52 -1.94
CA GLY A 186 -6.99 11.55 -1.40
C GLY A 186 -6.72 12.80 -0.60
N GLU A 187 -5.64 12.78 0.16
CA GLU A 187 -5.13 13.97 0.86
C GLU A 187 -3.66 14.19 0.50
N PRO A 188 -3.18 15.45 0.49
CA PRO A 188 -1.77 15.72 0.32
C PRO A 188 -0.93 15.02 1.39
N ALA A 189 -0.01 14.15 0.96
CA ALA A 189 0.92 13.44 1.82
C ALA A 189 2.28 14.17 1.87
N PHE A 190 2.78 14.44 3.08
CA PHE A 190 4.08 15.10 3.31
C PHE A 190 5.04 14.28 4.20
N SER A 191 4.55 13.17 4.75
CA SER A 191 5.31 12.26 5.60
C SER A 191 5.12 10.83 5.11
N PHE A 192 6.11 9.98 5.40
CA PHE A 192 5.98 8.52 5.25
C PHE A 192 5.07 7.90 6.31
N ILE A 193 4.79 8.63 7.39
CA ILE A 193 3.78 8.25 8.38
C ILE A 193 2.44 8.84 7.92
N PRO A 194 1.39 8.04 7.70
CA PRO A 194 0.10 8.54 7.27
C PRO A 194 -0.63 9.25 8.42
N LYS A 195 -1.41 10.29 8.12
CA LYS A 195 -2.12 11.12 9.12
C LYS A 195 -2.97 10.35 10.15
N PRO A 196 -3.68 9.26 9.80
CA PRO A 196 -4.44 8.49 10.80
C PRO A 196 -3.57 7.76 11.84
N SER A 197 -2.25 7.69 11.62
CA SER A 197 -1.32 7.07 12.55
C SER A 197 -1.18 7.88 13.85
N PRO A 198 -1.14 7.24 15.03
CA PRO A 198 -0.87 7.95 16.29
C PRO A 198 0.57 8.52 16.36
N TRP A 199 1.45 8.15 15.43
CA TRP A 199 2.82 8.66 15.33
C TRP A 199 2.99 9.76 14.28
N TYR A 200 1.90 10.23 13.67
CA TYR A 200 1.98 11.33 12.71
C TYR A 200 2.37 12.64 13.42
N VAL A 201 3.32 13.36 12.83
CA VAL A 201 3.74 14.69 13.26
C VAL A 201 3.62 15.63 12.07
N ASP A 202 2.86 16.71 12.19
CA ASP A 202 2.75 17.73 11.12
C ASP A 202 3.81 18.82 11.24
N GLU A 203 4.30 19.05 12.46
CA GLU A 203 5.24 20.12 12.77
C GLU A 203 6.60 19.89 12.12
N GLY A 204 7.20 20.96 11.59
CA GLY A 204 8.54 20.93 10.99
C GLY A 204 8.62 20.28 9.60
N ILE A 205 7.51 19.82 9.02
CA ILE A 205 7.49 19.20 7.70
C ILE A 205 7.32 20.26 6.61
N ALA A 206 8.26 20.28 5.66
CA ALA A 206 8.14 21.08 4.44
C ALA A 206 7.06 20.51 3.50
N LYS A 207 6.05 21.32 3.17
CA LYS A 207 4.87 20.90 2.40
C LYS A 207 5.03 21.17 0.90
N TYR A 208 5.94 20.46 0.24
CA TYR A 208 6.16 20.59 -1.22
C TYR A 208 4.93 20.18 -2.04
N GLY A 209 4.71 20.85 -3.16
CA GLY A 209 3.62 20.53 -4.11
C GLY A 209 2.24 21.07 -3.69
N VAL A 210 2.19 21.89 -2.64
CA VAL A 210 1.07 22.77 -2.28
C VAL A 210 1.61 24.17 -1.99
N ALA A 211 0.78 25.21 -2.05
CA ALA A 211 1.22 26.57 -1.77
C ALA A 211 1.76 26.71 -0.32
N PRO A 212 2.83 27.49 -0.09
CA PRO A 212 3.61 28.26 -1.06
C PRO A 212 4.72 27.47 -1.77
N LEU A 213 4.98 26.22 -1.37
CA LEU A 213 6.04 25.36 -1.95
C LEU A 213 5.58 24.60 -3.21
N LEU A 214 4.60 25.16 -3.91
CA LEU A 214 4.20 24.83 -5.28
C LEU A 214 4.52 26.07 -6.12
N ASP A 215 5.80 26.26 -6.42
CA ASP A 215 6.30 27.42 -7.14
C ASP A 215 7.20 26.96 -8.27
N LYS A 216 6.65 26.99 -9.48
CA LYS A 216 7.33 26.52 -10.70
C LYS A 216 8.45 27.45 -11.13
N GLU A 217 8.34 28.75 -10.85
CA GLU A 217 9.41 29.69 -11.19
C GLU A 217 10.57 29.54 -10.21
N LYS A 218 10.28 29.41 -8.92
CA LYS A 218 11.33 29.10 -7.94
C LYS A 218 12.00 27.76 -8.19
N ALA A 219 11.23 26.74 -8.59
CA ALA A 219 11.78 25.45 -9.02
C ALA A 219 12.77 25.60 -10.18
N LYS A 220 12.45 26.40 -11.21
CA LYS A 220 13.38 26.66 -12.33
C LYS A 220 14.65 27.38 -11.88
N GLU A 221 14.54 28.38 -11.00
CA GLU A 221 15.71 29.06 -10.42
C GLU A 221 16.62 28.07 -9.68
N MET A 222 16.05 27.18 -8.86
CA MET A 222 16.82 26.15 -8.16
C MET A 222 17.50 25.17 -9.12
N MET A 223 16.85 24.83 -10.24
CA MET A 223 17.46 24.01 -11.29
C MET A 223 18.62 24.74 -11.99
N LEU A 224 18.49 26.05 -12.21
CA LEU A 224 19.56 26.90 -12.77
C LEU A 224 20.76 26.97 -11.82
N GLU A 225 20.52 27.20 -10.53
CA GLU A 225 21.57 27.21 -9.49
C GLU A 225 22.29 25.85 -9.38
N ALA A 226 21.57 24.75 -9.58
CA ALA A 226 22.12 23.39 -9.58
C ALA A 226 22.87 23.01 -10.87
N GLY A 227 22.89 23.89 -11.89
CA GLY A 227 23.53 23.66 -13.19
C GLY A 227 22.74 22.77 -14.15
N TYR A 228 21.42 22.65 -13.93
CA TYR A 228 20.48 21.88 -14.76
C TYR A 228 19.40 22.76 -15.40
N ALA A 229 19.75 24.00 -15.71
CA ALA A 229 18.96 24.88 -16.55
C ALA A 229 19.87 25.94 -17.17
N ILE A 230 19.36 26.60 -18.21
CA ILE A 230 19.97 27.77 -18.85
C ILE A 230 18.99 28.94 -18.83
N LYS A 231 19.53 30.16 -18.74
CA LYS A 231 18.76 31.39 -18.93
C LYS A 231 18.81 31.81 -20.39
N LYS A 232 17.65 31.94 -21.02
CA LYS A 232 17.51 32.41 -22.41
C LYS A 232 17.65 33.92 -22.50
N ALA A 233 17.84 34.42 -23.73
CA ALA A 233 17.97 35.85 -24.03
C ALA A 233 16.74 36.67 -23.63
N ASP A 234 15.55 36.07 -23.65
CA ASP A 234 14.29 36.68 -23.21
C ASP A 234 14.11 36.68 -21.67
N GLY A 235 15.09 36.16 -20.94
CA GLY A 235 15.08 36.06 -19.48
C GLY A 235 14.41 34.80 -18.93
N SER A 236 13.77 33.97 -19.76
CA SER A 236 13.16 32.71 -19.33
C SER A 236 14.21 31.67 -18.94
N ILE A 237 13.85 30.78 -18.01
CA ILE A 237 14.71 29.64 -17.60
C ILE A 237 14.18 28.37 -18.26
N GLU A 238 15.07 27.67 -18.97
CA GLU A 238 14.81 26.37 -19.59
C GLU A 238 15.63 25.29 -18.89
N VAL A 239 14.96 24.24 -18.41
CA VAL A 239 15.60 23.11 -17.73
C VAL A 239 16.34 22.24 -18.75
N THR A 240 17.61 21.97 -18.49
CA THR A 240 18.51 21.22 -19.36
C THR A 240 19.37 20.25 -18.56
N ASP A 241 20.10 19.35 -19.22
CA ASP A 241 21.26 18.73 -18.61
C ASP A 241 22.45 19.73 -18.53
N ARG A 242 23.58 19.26 -18.00
CA ARG A 242 24.81 20.07 -17.88
C ARG A 242 25.45 20.43 -19.21
N GLU A 243 25.08 19.74 -20.30
CA GLU A 243 25.53 20.03 -21.65
C GLU A 243 24.61 21.02 -22.38
N GLY A 244 23.56 21.51 -21.69
CA GLY A 244 22.57 22.43 -22.25
C GLY A 244 21.53 21.75 -23.17
N LYS A 245 21.45 20.41 -23.16
CA LYS A 245 20.43 19.67 -23.93
C LYS A 245 19.14 19.51 -23.12
N PRO A 246 17.98 19.31 -23.77
CA PRO A 246 16.73 19.08 -23.05
C PRO A 246 16.84 17.91 -22.06
N LEU A 247 16.50 18.17 -20.79
CA LEU A 247 16.53 17.14 -19.76
C LEU A 247 15.40 16.12 -20.00
N LYS A 248 15.74 14.84 -20.12
CA LYS A 248 14.79 13.75 -20.23
C LYS A 248 14.93 12.77 -19.07
N LEU A 249 13.82 12.55 -18.37
CA LEU A 249 13.70 11.56 -17.29
C LEU A 249 12.61 10.54 -17.64
N SER A 250 12.77 9.31 -17.15
CA SER A 250 11.79 8.25 -17.32
C SER A 250 11.03 8.03 -16.01
N LEU A 251 9.71 8.11 -16.07
CA LEU A 251 8.81 7.66 -15.00
C LEU A 251 8.40 6.23 -15.30
N VAL A 252 8.66 5.31 -14.37
CA VAL A 252 8.29 3.90 -14.49
C VAL A 252 7.19 3.60 -13.48
N THR A 253 6.11 2.97 -13.94
CA THR A 253 4.96 2.56 -13.13
C THR A 253 4.45 1.18 -13.60
N ASN A 254 3.67 0.49 -12.77
CA ASN A 254 2.95 -0.72 -13.19
C ASN A 254 1.91 -0.39 -14.27
N SER A 255 1.47 -1.41 -15.03
CA SER A 255 0.60 -1.27 -16.20
C SER A 255 -0.83 -0.79 -15.95
N GLY A 256 -1.18 -0.42 -14.71
CA GLY A 256 -2.57 -0.34 -14.26
C GLY A 256 -3.10 -1.72 -13.91
#